data_AF-A0A0B7C3S4-F1
#
_entry.id   AF-A0A0B7C3S4-F1
#
_cell.length_a   1.000
_cell.length_b   1.000
_cell.length_c   1.000
_cell.angle_alpha   90.00
_cell.angle_beta   90.00
_cell.angle_gamma   90.00
#
_symmetry.space_group_name_H-M   'P 1'
#
loop_
_entity.id
_entity.type
_entity.pdbx_description
1 polymer ?
#
loop_
_entity_poly.entity_id
_entity_poly.type
_entity_poly.pdbx_seq_one_letter_code
_entity_poly.pdbx_strand_id
1 'polypeptide(L)'
;ADILNLKLRARLVVLNSGYTDDRAGRINTDGVVGLTRSLLSAGAQCVLFSLWPVPDQASKLLMKTLYTALLDGVRVTKALSLAVRTVQTTAQFS
;
A
#
# COMPACT_ATOMS: atom_id res chain seq x y z
N ALA A 1 6.29 -4.25 -19.50
CA ALA A 1 7.76 -4.21 -19.67
C ALA A 1 8.39 -2.94 -19.09
N ASP A 2 7.67 -1.80 -19.00
CA ASP A 2 8.25 -0.53 -18.54
C ASP A 2 8.77 -0.51 -17.09
N ILE A 3 8.05 -1.12 -16.15
CA ILE A 3 8.39 -1.05 -14.72
C ILE A 3 9.73 -1.74 -14.41
N LEU A 4 10.11 -2.77 -15.17
CA LEU A 4 11.38 -3.47 -14.99
C LEU A 4 12.59 -2.64 -15.45
N ASN A 5 12.38 -1.68 -16.36
CA ASN A 5 13.41 -0.75 -16.81
C ASN A 5 13.50 0.52 -15.95
N LEU A 6 12.55 0.73 -15.03
CA LEU A 6 12.63 1.81 -14.06
C LEU A 6 13.71 1.51 -13.03
N LYS A 7 14.67 2.43 -12.85
CA LYS A 7 15.59 2.41 -11.71
C LYS A 7 14.94 3.16 -10.54
N LEU A 8 14.10 2.48 -9.79
CA LEU A 8 13.42 3.03 -8.63
C LEU A 8 14.36 3.01 -7.42
N ARG A 9 14.80 4.18 -6.94
CA ARG A 9 15.42 4.35 -5.61
C ARG A 9 14.36 4.73 -4.57
N ALA A 10 13.28 3.95 -4.49
CA ALA A 10 12.18 4.19 -3.56
C ALA A 10 12.32 3.31 -2.32
N ARG A 11 12.32 3.92 -1.13
CA ARG A 11 12.30 3.17 0.14
C ARG A 11 10.94 2.51 0.41
N LEU A 12 9.87 3.13 -0.09
CA LEU A 12 8.51 2.64 0.02
C LEU A 12 7.72 3.06 -1.22
N VAL A 13 7.06 2.11 -1.86
CA VAL A 13 6.07 2.33 -2.91
C VAL A 13 4.70 1.98 -2.32
N VAL A 14 3.76 2.92 -2.33
CA VAL A 14 2.38 2.68 -1.90
C VAL A 14 1.48 2.68 -3.12
N LEU A 15 0.83 1.55 -3.36
CA LEU A 15 -0.16 1.35 -4.40
C LEU A 15 -1.53 1.28 -3.75
N ASN A 16 -2.31 2.36 -3.90
CA ASN A 16 -3.70 2.37 -3.50
C ASN A 16 -4.56 2.10 -4.73
N SER A 17 -5.18 0.91 -4.82
CA SER A 17 -6.25 0.70 -5.78
C SER A 17 -7.50 1.36 -5.21
N GLY A 18 -7.75 2.62 -5.56
CA GLY A 18 -9.06 3.23 -5.33
C GLY A 18 -10.12 2.30 -5.94
N TYR A 19 -11.10 1.89 -5.14
CA TYR A 19 -12.24 1.15 -5.66
C TYR A 19 -13.04 2.11 -6.55
N THR A 20 -12.69 2.19 -7.83
CA THR A 20 -13.51 2.83 -8.84
C THR A 20 -14.39 1.75 -9.44
N ASP A 21 -15.69 1.82 -9.14
CA ASP A 21 -16.76 0.89 -9.56
C ASP A 21 -16.96 0.80 -11.10
N ASP A 22 -16.08 1.40 -11.90
CA ASP A 22 -16.20 1.42 -13.35
C ASP A 22 -14.85 1.08 -14.01
N ARG A 23 -14.83 -0.06 -14.70
CA ARG A 23 -13.91 -0.42 -15.82
C ARG A 23 -12.44 -0.77 -15.53
N ALA A 24 -11.93 -0.66 -14.31
CA ALA A 24 -10.57 -1.15 -14.01
C ALA A 24 -10.61 -2.67 -13.75
N GLY A 25 -10.15 -3.45 -14.74
CA GLY A 25 -10.24 -4.91 -14.78
C GLY A 25 -9.92 -5.63 -13.46
N ARG A 26 -10.63 -6.73 -13.23
CA ARG A 26 -10.45 -7.66 -12.09
C ARG A 26 -8.97 -7.76 -11.71
N ILE A 27 -8.66 -7.31 -10.50
CA ILE A 27 -7.32 -7.43 -9.91
C ILE A 27 -7.06 -8.93 -9.71
N ASN A 28 -6.43 -9.56 -10.69
CA ASN A 28 -6.00 -10.94 -10.58
C ASN A 28 -4.84 -10.99 -9.60
N THR A 29 -4.93 -11.87 -8.61
CA THR A 29 -3.89 -12.08 -7.57
C THR A 29 -2.51 -12.29 -8.18
N ASP A 30 -2.43 -13.01 -9.30
CA ASP A 30 -1.18 -13.26 -10.02
C ASP A 30 -0.60 -11.99 -10.68
N GLY A 31 -1.46 -11.10 -11.19
CA GLY A 31 -1.06 -9.81 -11.76
C GLY A 31 -0.45 -8.86 -10.72
N VAL A 32 -0.99 -8.86 -9.50
CA VAL A 32 -0.45 -8.06 -8.37
C VAL A 32 0.90 -8.62 -7.92
N VAL A 33 1.05 -9.95 -7.88
CA VAL A 33 2.34 -10.58 -7.56
C VAL A 33 3.39 -10.24 -8.62
N GLY A 34 3.05 -10.31 -9.91
CA GLY A 34 3.93 -9.89 -10.99
C GLY A 34 4.33 -8.41 -10.90
N LEU A 35 3.38 -7.53 -10.56
CA LEU A 35 3.61 -6.10 -10.39
C LEU A 35 4.52 -5.79 -9.20
N THR A 36 4.22 -6.35 -8.04
CA THR A 36 5.03 -6.17 -6.82
C THR A 36 6.44 -6.71 -7.01
N ARG A 37 6.58 -7.89 -7.63
CA ARG A 37 7.89 -8.47 -7.98
C ARG A 37 8.66 -7.58 -8.96
N SER A 38 7.98 -6.97 -9.93
CA SER A 38 8.61 -6.04 -10.87
C SER A 38 9.10 -4.77 -10.17
N LEU A 39 8.33 -4.23 -9.23
CA LEU A 39 8.72 -3.04 -8.44
C LEU A 39 9.90 -3.32 -7.51
N LEU A 40 9.91 -4.49 -6.86
CA LEU A 40 11.05 -4.93 -6.06
C LEU A 40 12.30 -5.12 -6.93
N SER A 41 12.14 -5.74 -8.10
CA SER A 41 13.24 -5.95 -9.07
C SER A 41 13.77 -4.62 -9.64
N ALA A 42 12.90 -3.62 -9.78
CA ALA A 42 13.24 -2.26 -10.19
C ALA A 42 14.03 -1.46 -9.13
N GLY A 43 14.15 -1.98 -7.90
CA GLY A 43 14.93 -1.38 -6.81
C GLY A 43 14.11 -0.80 -5.65
N ALA A 44 12.78 -1.01 -5.63
CA ALA A 44 11.98 -0.63 -4.46
C ALA A 44 12.34 -1.50 -3.24
N GLN A 45 12.54 -0.88 -2.07
CA GLN A 45 12.87 -1.62 -0.84
C GLN A 45 11.63 -2.23 -0.17
N CYS A 46 10.46 -1.59 -0.31
CA CYS A 46 9.19 -2.04 0.25
C CYS A 46 8.06 -1.64 -0.70
N VAL A 47 7.05 -2.51 -0.85
CA VAL A 47 5.84 -2.24 -1.63
C VAL A 47 4.62 -2.53 -0.77
N LEU A 48 3.71 -1.57 -0.66
CA LEU A 48 2.43 -1.69 0.03
C LEU A 48 1.31 -1.66 -1.02
N PHE A 49 0.42 -2.65 -0.99
CA PHE A 49 -0.71 -2.77 -1.91
C PHE A 49 -2.00 -3.15 -1.16
N SER A 50 -3.14 -2.58 -1.54
CA SER A 50 -4.45 -2.97 -1.00
C SER A 50 -5.05 -4.12 -1.81
N LEU A 51 -5.13 -5.32 -1.23
CA LEU A 51 -5.67 -6.51 -1.93
C LEU A 51 -7.21 -6.55 -2.01
N TRP A 52 -7.89 -5.76 -1.19
CA TRP A 52 -9.33 -5.79 -1.03
C TRP A 52 -9.91 -4.38 -1.11
N PRO A 53 -11.21 -4.22 -1.38
CA PRO A 53 -11.89 -2.96 -1.21
C PRO A 53 -11.82 -2.57 0.27
N VAL A 54 -11.01 -1.56 0.58
CA VAL A 54 -10.97 -0.96 1.92
C VAL A 54 -11.90 0.26 1.90
N PRO A 55 -12.80 0.43 2.89
CA PRO A 55 -13.62 1.63 2.99
C PRO A 55 -12.76 2.89 2.97
N ASP A 56 -13.16 3.92 2.23
CA ASP A 56 -12.37 5.16 2.09
C ASP A 56 -11.94 5.75 3.43
N GLN A 57 -12.82 5.66 4.43
CA GLN A 57 -12.58 6.14 5.78
C GLN A 57 -11.44 5.38 6.48
N ALA A 58 -11.40 4.05 6.33
CA ALA A 58 -10.35 3.19 6.87
C ALA A 58 -9.01 3.40 6.15
N SER A 59 -9.04 3.54 4.82
CA SER A 59 -7.84 3.82 4.01
C SER A 59 -7.23 5.18 4.38
N LYS A 60 -8.06 6.22 4.54
CA LYS A 60 -7.62 7.55 5.00
C LYS A 60 -6.97 7.49 6.37
N LEU A 61 -7.57 6.77 7.33
CA LEU A 61 -7.02 6.61 8.67
C LEU A 61 -5.69 5.84 8.66
N LEU A 62 -5.60 4.77 7.87
CA LEU A 62 -4.39 4.00 7.66
C LEU A 62 -3.26 4.88 7.11
N MET A 63 -3.50 5.55 5.98
CA MET A 63 -2.51 6.41 5.32
C MET A 63 -2.10 7.56 6.24
N LYS A 64 -3.05 8.21 6.92
CA LYS A 64 -2.74 9.30 7.85
C LYS A 64 -1.79 8.81 8.94
N THR A 65 -2.14 7.73 9.61
CA THR A 65 -1.34 7.17 10.71
C THR A 65 0.03 6.69 10.24
N LEU A 66 0.09 6.03 9.08
CA LEU A 66 1.32 5.56 8.46
C LEU A 66 2.25 6.74 8.13
N TYR A 67 1.76 7.74 7.40
CA TYR A 67 2.58 8.89 7.01
C TYR A 67 3.00 9.75 8.20
N THR A 68 2.13 9.93 9.20
CA THR A 68 2.52 10.62 10.44
C THR A 68 3.68 9.89 11.13
N ALA A 69 3.59 8.57 11.31
CA ALA A 69 4.69 7.80 11.90
C ALA A 69 5.97 7.82 11.04
N LEU A 70 5.84 7.85 9.70
CA LEU A 70 6.99 7.99 8.81
C LEU A 70 7.66 9.36 8.94
N LEU A 71 6.89 10.43 9.10
CA LEU A 71 7.41 11.78 9.34
C LEU A 71 8.11 11.88 10.70
N ASP A 72 7.65 11.13 11.70
CA ASP A 72 8.30 11.00 13.01
C ASP A 72 9.60 10.16 12.97
N GLY A 73 10.03 9.72 11.79
CA GLY A 73 11.26 8.94 11.61
C GLY A 73 11.13 7.45 11.97
N VAL A 74 9.89 6.98 12.19
CA VAL A 74 9.64 5.56 12.46
C VAL A 74 9.87 4.74 11.19
N ARG A 75 10.45 3.55 11.35
CA ARG A 75 10.63 2.62 10.22
C ARG A 75 9.28 2.22 9.62
N VAL A 76 9.24 2.10 8.30
CA VAL A 76 8.06 1.73 7.51
C VAL A 76 7.31 0.52 8.08
N THR A 77 8.01 -0.54 8.47
CA THR A 77 7.39 -1.76 9.03
C THR A 77 6.62 -1.47 10.32
N LYS A 78 7.21 -0.70 11.23
CA LYS A 78 6.60 -0.33 12.50
C LYS A 78 5.46 0.69 12.31
N ALA A 79 5.64 1.65 11.40
CA ALA A 79 4.60 2.61 11.01
C ALA A 79 3.36 1.90 10.43
N LEU A 80 3.58 0.90 9.57
CA LEU A 80 2.51 0.07 9.00
C LEU A 80 1.79 -0.75 10.06
N SER A 81 2.51 -1.49 10.90
CA SER A 81 1.89 -2.28 11.96
C SER A 81 1.07 -1.41 12.91
N LEU A 82 1.54 -0.20 13.22
CA LEU A 82 0.81 0.76 14.04
C LEU A 82 -0.46 1.22 13.32
N ALA A 83 -0.35 1.65 12.06
CA ALA A 83 -1.50 2.09 11.27
C ALA A 83 -2.57 1.00 11.13
N VAL A 84 -2.19 -0.25 10.82
CA VAL A 84 -3.12 -1.39 10.72
C VAL A 84 -3.82 -1.62 12.05
N ARG A 85 -3.07 -1.60 13.15
CA ARG A 85 -3.64 -1.79 14.49
C ARG A 85 -4.62 -0.67 14.84
N THR A 86 -4.29 0.58 14.54
CA THR A 86 -5.19 1.72 14.75
C THR A 86 -6.50 1.56 14.01
N VAL A 87 -6.47 1.13 12.74
CA VAL A 87 -7.68 0.86 11.95
C VAL A 87 -8.49 -0.28 12.56
N GLN A 88 -7.84 -1.38 12.99
CA GLN A 88 -8.51 -2.53 13.63
C GLN A 88 -9.13 -2.20 14.98
N THR A 89 -8.50 -1.33 15.79
CA THR A 89 -9.03 -0.91 17.10
C THR A 89 -10.08 0.19 17.01
N THR A 90 -10.26 0.80 15.83
CA THR A 90 -11.26 1.83 15.64
C THR A 90 -12.63 1.16 15.57
N ALA A 91 -13.45 1.38 16.59
CA ALA A 91 -14.79 0.79 16.80
C ALA A 91 -15.80 1.02 15.66
N GLN A 92 -15.42 1.77 14.62
CA GLN A 92 -16.21 2.05 13.43
C GLN A 92 -16.15 0.91 12.38
N PHE A 93 -15.27 -0.08 12.57
CA PHE A 93 -15.11 -1.25 11.67
C PHE A 93 -14.99 -2.59 12.43
N SER A 94 -15.34 -2.63 13.72
CA SER A 94 -15.36 -3.86 14.53
C SER A 94 -16.70 -4.57 14.46
#